data_AF-A0A4P8SJV3-F1
#
_entry.id   AF-A0A4P8SJV3-F1
#
_cell.length_a   1.000
_cell.length_b   1.000
_cell.length_c   1.000
_cell.angle_alpha   90.00
_cell.angle_beta   90.00
_cell.angle_gamma   90.00
#
_symmetry.space_group_name_H-M   'P 1'
#
loop_
_entity.id
_entity.type
_entity.pdbx_description
1 polymer ?
#
loop_
_entity_poly.entity_id
_entity_poly.type
_entity_poly.pdbx_seq_one_letter_code
_entity_poly.pdbx_strand_id
1 'polypeptide(L)'
;MTLRENFKLLIQRRESLVGELLGGKDWYERLKEYFPEREMKSKQHFETLLKEKNELYQVMEGNDYVVVYFEQQDYVFIDYILVSGNTRGKGIGGKVLNLFKEKGKAIILEVEPVTIEDGDSEKRIRFYERHGFLKMENIGYERIHNVSKELNKMDIYCWSIEKCAEDWVLEKMSEIYTNVHAYKTQELYGVEPQSVADVLWLRKSLLEVN
;
A
#
# COMPACT_ATOMS: atom_id res chain seq x y z
N MET A 1 14.59 29.22 -0.31
CA MET A 1 14.09 28.08 0.49
C MET A 1 13.09 28.61 1.51
N THR A 2 11.88 28.07 1.51
CA THR A 2 10.80 28.48 2.42
C THR A 2 10.99 27.86 3.81
N LEU A 3 10.35 28.44 4.85
CA LEU A 3 10.39 27.91 6.22
C LEU A 3 9.93 26.43 6.29
N ARG A 4 9.00 26.03 5.42
CA ARG A 4 8.49 24.65 5.30
C ARG A 4 9.51 23.69 4.71
N GLU A 5 10.26 24.12 3.69
CA GLU A 5 11.32 23.30 3.08
C GLU A 5 12.45 23.05 4.07
N ASN A 6 12.84 24.06 4.85
CA ASN A 6 13.84 23.93 5.92
C ASN A 6 13.39 22.94 7.00
N PHE A 7 12.10 22.95 7.37
CA PHE A 7 11.55 22.04 8.39
C PHE A 7 11.48 20.59 7.90
N LYS A 8 11.07 20.36 6.63
CA LYS A 8 11.09 19.03 6.00
C LYS A 8 12.52 18.48 5.91
N LEU A 9 13.48 19.29 5.48
CA LEU A 9 14.90 18.89 5.40
C LEU A 9 15.48 18.53 6.78
N LEU A 10 15.07 19.25 7.83
CA LEU A 10 15.49 18.99 9.21
C LEU A 10 14.92 17.68 9.76
N ILE A 11 13.66 17.34 9.46
CA ILE A 11 13.05 16.06 9.87
C ILE A 11 13.74 14.90 9.14
N GLN A 12 13.87 14.98 7.81
CA GLN A 12 14.46 13.94 7.00
C GLN A 12 15.94 13.70 7.34
N ARG A 13 16.68 14.77 7.61
CA ARG A 13 18.09 14.69 8.06
C ARG A 13 18.20 14.15 9.49
N ARG A 14 17.24 14.44 10.37
CA ARG A 14 17.20 13.90 11.74
C ARG A 14 16.83 12.42 11.76
N GLU A 15 15.90 11.97 10.91
CA GLU A 15 15.52 10.56 10.76
C GLU A 15 16.66 9.72 10.16
N SER A 16 17.31 10.22 9.12
CA SER A 16 18.51 9.61 8.53
C SER A 16 19.65 9.47 9.55
N LEU A 17 19.91 10.52 10.35
CA LEU A 17 20.93 10.49 11.40
C LEU A 17 20.56 9.53 12.54
N VAL A 18 19.28 9.39 12.89
CA VAL A 18 18.81 8.44 13.91
C VAL A 18 18.97 6.99 13.43
N GLY A 19 18.70 6.71 12.14
CA GLY A 19 18.95 5.41 11.52
C GLY A 19 20.43 5.02 11.52
N GLU A 20 21.31 5.96 11.15
CA GLU A 20 22.77 5.75 11.17
C GLU A 20 23.34 5.61 12.59
N LEU A 21 22.83 6.35 13.58
CA LEU A 21 23.32 6.32 14.97
C LEU A 21 22.87 5.08 15.77
N LEU A 22 21.80 4.38 15.37
CA LEU A 22 21.25 3.24 16.10
C LEU A 22 21.56 1.87 15.48
N GLY A 23 22.31 1.81 14.38
CA GLY A 23 22.64 0.54 13.71
C GLY A 23 21.41 -0.24 13.23
N GLY A 24 20.27 0.44 13.05
CA GLY A 24 19.02 -0.14 12.58
C GLY A 24 19.02 -0.33 11.06
N LYS A 25 18.36 -1.38 10.58
CA LYS A 25 18.16 -1.58 9.14
C LYS A 25 17.25 -0.47 8.59
N ASP A 26 17.62 0.05 7.42
CA ASP A 26 16.79 0.95 6.62
C ASP A 26 15.41 0.31 6.34
N TRP A 27 14.36 1.14 6.25
CA TRP A 27 12.98 0.67 6.03
C TRP A 27 12.86 -0.20 4.77
N TYR A 28 13.62 0.09 3.70
CA TYR A 28 13.56 -0.68 2.46
C TYR A 28 14.13 -2.09 2.67
N GLU A 29 15.24 -2.22 3.40
CA GLU A 29 15.81 -3.53 3.73
C GLU A 29 14.88 -4.33 4.64
N ARG A 30 14.18 -3.67 5.58
CA ARG A 30 13.15 -4.33 6.41
C ARG A 30 12.00 -4.88 5.57
N LEU A 31 11.51 -4.13 4.58
CA LEU A 31 10.48 -4.61 3.65
C LEU A 31 11.01 -5.76 2.78
N LYS A 32 12.19 -5.60 2.19
CA LYS A 32 12.82 -6.58 1.29
C LYS A 32 13.09 -7.93 1.96
N GLU A 33 13.37 -7.94 3.27
CA GLU A 33 13.55 -9.18 4.03
C GLU A 33 12.23 -9.91 4.32
N TYR A 34 11.11 -9.20 4.34
CA TYR A 34 9.80 -9.75 4.69
C TYR A 34 8.97 -10.11 3.46
N PHE A 35 8.90 -9.23 2.47
CA PHE A 35 8.13 -9.41 1.26
C PHE A 35 9.00 -10.09 0.19
N PRO A 36 8.50 -11.13 -0.50
CA PRO A 36 9.24 -11.75 -1.59
C PRO A 36 9.44 -10.76 -2.73
N GLU A 37 10.47 -11.00 -3.55
CA GLU A 37 10.85 -10.10 -4.65
C GLU A 37 9.70 -9.81 -5.63
N ARG A 38 8.83 -10.81 -5.87
CA ARG A 38 7.63 -10.66 -6.73
C ARG A 38 6.54 -9.74 -6.18
N GLU A 39 6.63 -9.35 -4.91
CA GLU A 39 5.71 -8.41 -4.24
C GLU A 39 6.36 -7.03 -4.03
N MET A 40 7.66 -6.90 -4.31
CA MET A 40 8.43 -5.68 -4.09
C MET A 40 8.55 -4.85 -5.37
N LYS A 41 8.28 -3.55 -5.27
CA LYS A 41 8.78 -2.58 -6.25
C LYS A 41 10.31 -2.55 -6.19
N SER A 42 10.94 -2.27 -7.34
CA SER A 42 12.38 -1.99 -7.37
C SER A 42 12.71 -0.78 -6.48
N LYS A 43 13.91 -0.79 -5.88
CA LYS A 43 14.39 0.33 -5.05
C LYS A 43 14.29 1.68 -5.78
N GLN A 44 14.69 1.70 -7.05
CA GLN A 44 14.63 2.90 -7.89
C GLN A 44 13.20 3.45 -8.03
N HIS A 45 12.20 2.58 -8.11
CA HIS A 45 10.80 3.04 -8.21
C HIS A 45 10.33 3.67 -6.90
N PHE A 46 10.66 3.09 -5.74
CA PHE A 46 10.42 3.75 -4.46
C PHE A 46 11.11 5.11 -4.37
N GLU A 47 12.40 5.18 -4.72
CA GLU A 47 13.17 6.43 -4.70
C GLU A 47 12.54 7.50 -5.63
N THR A 48 12.10 7.11 -6.82
CA THR A 48 11.40 8.00 -7.75
C THR A 48 10.08 8.51 -7.18
N LEU A 49 9.23 7.65 -6.60
CA LEU A 49 7.98 8.05 -5.97
C LEU A 49 8.21 8.98 -4.76
N LEU A 50 9.13 8.61 -3.87
CA LEU A 50 9.47 9.39 -2.66
C LEU A 50 10.12 10.73 -2.99
N LYS A 51 10.75 10.86 -4.16
CA LYS A 51 11.34 12.11 -4.62
C LYS A 51 10.32 13.00 -5.34
N GLU A 52 9.60 12.43 -6.31
CA GLU A 52 8.76 13.21 -7.23
C GLU A 52 7.32 13.38 -6.75
N LYS A 53 6.82 12.48 -5.88
CA LYS A 53 5.49 12.55 -5.27
C LYS A 53 5.59 12.68 -3.74
N ASN A 54 6.64 13.28 -3.21
CA ASN A 54 6.93 13.36 -1.77
C ASN A 54 5.82 13.97 -0.88
N GLU A 55 4.89 14.72 -1.46
CA GLU A 55 3.73 15.27 -0.74
C GLU A 55 2.59 14.28 -0.58
N LEU A 56 2.57 13.23 -1.40
CA LEU A 56 1.51 12.22 -1.47
C LEU A 56 2.02 10.84 -1.06
N TYR A 57 3.21 10.44 -1.50
CA TYR A 57 3.81 9.13 -1.26
C TYR A 57 4.88 9.21 -0.18
N GLN A 58 4.67 8.52 0.94
CA GLN A 58 5.43 8.71 2.18
C GLN A 58 5.75 7.39 2.87
N VAL A 59 6.81 7.41 3.69
CA VAL A 59 7.15 6.33 4.62
C VAL A 59 6.94 6.81 6.04
N MET A 60 6.25 6.02 6.86
CA MET A 60 6.16 6.18 8.31
C MET A 60 6.73 4.93 8.97
N GLU A 61 7.77 5.09 9.76
CA GLU A 61 8.40 3.96 10.45
C GLU A 61 8.60 4.20 11.94
N GLY A 62 8.66 3.09 12.67
CA GLY A 62 9.15 3.03 14.03
C GLY A 62 9.94 1.75 14.25
N ASN A 63 10.41 1.53 15.48
CA ASN A 63 11.24 0.36 15.81
C ASN A 63 10.59 -0.97 15.36
N ASP A 64 9.27 -1.08 15.49
CA ASP A 64 8.53 -2.32 15.24
C ASP A 64 7.65 -2.29 13.99
N TYR A 65 7.61 -1.19 13.23
CA TYR A 65 6.78 -1.12 12.03
C TYR A 65 7.37 -0.27 10.91
N VAL A 66 6.94 -0.54 9.68
CA VAL A 66 7.13 0.29 8.49
C VAL A 66 5.79 0.37 7.77
N VAL A 67 5.37 1.58 7.38
CA VAL A 67 4.21 1.80 6.53
C VAL A 67 4.63 2.67 5.36
N VAL A 68 4.38 2.21 4.14
CA VAL A 68 4.50 3.01 2.92
C VAL A 68 3.11 3.27 2.39
N TYR A 69 2.78 4.53 2.14
CA TYR A 69 1.43 4.92 1.80
C TYR A 69 1.37 6.10 0.84
N PHE A 70 0.29 6.15 0.08
CA PHE A 70 -0.10 7.25 -0.80
C PHE A 70 -1.33 7.94 -0.21
N GLU A 71 -1.23 9.21 0.14
CA GLU A 71 -2.29 9.98 0.79
C GLU A 71 -2.80 11.09 -0.12
N GLN A 72 -4.11 11.06 -0.38
CA GLN A 72 -4.87 12.12 -1.06
C GLN A 72 -5.75 12.87 -0.06
N GLN A 73 -6.57 13.82 -0.53
CA GLN A 73 -7.43 14.62 0.34
C GLN A 73 -8.49 13.79 1.07
N ASP A 74 -9.07 12.79 0.40
CA ASP A 74 -10.23 12.01 0.84
C ASP A 74 -9.91 10.54 1.15
N TYR A 75 -8.76 10.02 0.71
CA TYR A 75 -8.33 8.65 0.99
C TYR A 75 -6.82 8.51 1.28
N VAL A 76 -6.47 7.39 1.89
CA VAL A 76 -5.11 6.87 2.05
C VAL A 76 -5.06 5.48 1.43
N PHE A 77 -4.14 5.24 0.52
CA PHE A 77 -3.77 3.90 0.09
C PHE A 77 -2.53 3.45 0.86
N ILE A 78 -2.63 2.35 1.60
CA ILE A 78 -1.46 1.76 2.25
C ILE A 78 -0.89 0.71 1.30
N ASP A 79 0.24 1.05 0.69
CA ASP A 79 0.93 0.21 -0.30
C ASP A 79 1.69 -0.93 0.38
N TYR A 80 2.36 -0.63 1.50
CA TYR A 80 3.03 -1.64 2.34
C TYR A 80 2.78 -1.37 3.82
N ILE A 81 2.49 -2.44 4.57
CA ILE A 81 2.45 -2.42 6.03
C ILE A 81 3.22 -3.62 6.58
N LEU A 82 4.29 -3.34 7.29
CA LEU A 82 5.12 -4.32 7.98
C LEU A 82 5.06 -4.06 9.48
N VAL A 83 4.76 -5.11 10.24
CA VAL A 83 4.87 -5.10 11.70
C VAL A 83 5.78 -6.25 12.11
N SER A 84 6.81 -5.94 12.90
CA SER A 84 7.84 -6.87 13.34
C SER A 84 7.24 -8.10 14.01
N GLY A 85 7.68 -9.29 13.59
CA GLY A 85 7.22 -10.59 14.08
C GLY A 85 7.32 -10.75 15.61
N ASN A 86 8.35 -10.14 16.22
CA ASN A 86 8.59 -10.15 17.67
C ASN A 86 7.53 -9.35 18.48
N THR A 87 6.60 -8.72 17.78
CA THR A 87 5.47 -7.96 18.36
C THR A 87 4.10 -8.46 17.91
N ARG A 88 4.02 -9.57 17.14
CA ARG A 88 2.74 -10.22 16.83
C ARG A 88 1.99 -10.51 18.14
N GLY A 89 0.72 -10.12 18.21
CA GLY A 89 -0.11 -10.23 19.42
C GLY A 89 -0.03 -9.06 20.41
N LYS A 90 0.89 -8.08 20.22
CA LYS A 90 0.97 -6.87 21.08
C LYS A 90 0.07 -5.71 20.60
N GLY A 91 -0.74 -5.95 19.58
CA GLY A 91 -1.68 -4.96 19.03
C GLY A 91 -1.04 -3.82 18.21
N ILE A 92 0.24 -3.91 17.85
CA ILE A 92 0.95 -2.84 17.10
C ILE A 92 0.28 -2.54 15.76
N GLY A 93 -0.04 -3.57 14.95
CA GLY A 93 -0.73 -3.35 13.68
C GLY A 93 -2.07 -2.63 13.83
N GLY A 94 -2.84 -2.96 14.88
CA GLY A 94 -4.09 -2.26 15.16
C GLY A 94 -3.89 -0.81 15.56
N LYS A 95 -2.85 -0.51 16.37
CA LYS A 95 -2.47 0.87 16.69
C LYS A 95 -2.07 1.66 15.45
N VAL A 96 -1.26 1.05 14.56
CA VAL A 96 -0.87 1.65 13.29
C VAL A 96 -2.09 1.96 12.44
N LEU A 97 -3.02 1.01 12.25
CA LEU A 97 -4.25 1.27 11.50
C LEU A 97 -5.08 2.38 12.14
N ASN A 98 -5.20 2.43 13.47
CA ASN A 98 -5.93 3.48 14.16
C ASN A 98 -5.34 4.88 13.93
N LEU A 99 -4.01 5.03 13.86
CA LEU A 99 -3.38 6.31 13.50
C LEU A 99 -3.81 6.81 12.12
N PHE A 100 -3.99 5.90 11.15
CA PHE A 100 -4.53 6.27 9.85
C PHE A 100 -6.02 6.60 9.90
N LYS A 101 -6.80 5.88 10.72
CA LYS A 101 -8.23 6.16 10.90
C LYS A 101 -8.50 7.52 11.52
N GLU A 102 -7.63 7.98 12.43
CA GLU A 102 -7.70 9.31 13.04
C GLU A 102 -7.58 10.45 12.02
N LYS A 103 -7.05 10.20 10.81
CA LYS A 103 -7.05 11.18 9.71
C LYS A 103 -8.46 11.47 9.16
N GLY A 104 -9.45 10.63 9.48
CA GLY A 104 -10.83 10.79 9.00
C GLY A 104 -11.02 10.54 7.50
N LYS A 105 -10.03 9.93 6.84
CA LYS A 105 -10.04 9.59 5.42
C LYS A 105 -10.39 8.11 5.23
N ALA A 106 -10.89 7.75 4.06
CA ALA A 106 -10.98 6.33 3.72
C ALA A 106 -9.58 5.71 3.65
N ILE A 107 -9.44 4.43 3.97
CA ILE A 107 -8.20 3.67 3.86
C ILE A 107 -8.45 2.52 2.91
N ILE A 108 -7.66 2.44 1.84
CA ILE A 108 -7.73 1.42 0.81
C ILE A 108 -6.50 0.52 0.92
N LEU A 109 -6.72 -0.79 0.82
CA LEU A 109 -5.70 -1.84 0.88
C LEU A 109 -5.85 -2.78 -0.30
N GLU A 110 -4.72 -3.26 -0.81
CA GLU A 110 -4.63 -4.46 -1.63
C GLU A 110 -4.25 -5.63 -0.73
N VAL A 111 -5.05 -6.70 -0.73
CA VAL A 111 -4.81 -7.89 0.09
C VAL A 111 -4.80 -9.12 -0.80
N GLU A 112 -3.75 -9.93 -0.69
CA GLU A 112 -3.67 -11.21 -1.39
C GLU A 112 -4.86 -12.10 -0.99
N PRO A 113 -5.54 -12.75 -1.95
CA PRO A 113 -6.63 -13.66 -1.64
C PRO A 113 -6.13 -14.88 -0.84
N VAL A 114 -7.04 -15.58 -0.16
CA VAL A 114 -6.70 -16.83 0.54
C VAL A 114 -6.17 -17.85 -0.46
N THR A 115 -5.01 -18.41 -0.16
CA THR A 115 -4.43 -19.53 -0.90
C THR A 115 -4.10 -20.66 0.07
N ILE A 116 -4.10 -21.91 -0.43
CA ILE A 116 -3.77 -23.08 0.40
C ILE A 116 -2.27 -23.08 0.72
N GLU A 117 -1.47 -22.48 -0.17
CA GLU A 117 -0.02 -22.37 -0.05
C GLU A 117 0.43 -21.35 1.01
N ASP A 118 -0.34 -20.27 1.26
CA ASP A 118 -0.08 -19.30 2.32
C ASP A 118 -1.01 -19.53 3.54
N GLY A 119 -0.51 -20.29 4.53
CA GLY A 119 -1.22 -20.55 5.79
C GLY A 119 -1.43 -19.31 6.69
N ASP A 120 -0.84 -18.16 6.36
CA ASP A 120 -1.07 -16.89 7.06
C ASP A 120 -2.08 -15.97 6.34
N SER A 121 -2.47 -16.27 5.10
CA SER A 121 -3.40 -15.47 4.28
C SER A 121 -4.74 -15.23 4.98
N GLU A 122 -5.38 -16.28 5.52
CA GLU A 122 -6.64 -16.14 6.27
C GLU A 122 -6.48 -15.28 7.54
N LYS A 123 -5.34 -15.37 8.22
CA LYS A 123 -5.09 -14.57 9.44
C LYS A 123 -4.97 -13.10 9.09
N ARG A 124 -4.36 -12.79 7.94
CA ARG A 124 -4.21 -11.44 7.38
C ARG A 124 -5.57 -10.83 7.05
N ILE A 125 -6.44 -11.57 6.37
CA ILE A 125 -7.81 -11.12 6.07
C ILE A 125 -8.61 -10.87 7.35
N ARG A 126 -8.65 -11.86 8.25
CA ARG A 126 -9.34 -11.70 9.55
C ARG A 126 -8.80 -10.54 10.37
N PHE A 127 -7.52 -10.20 10.22
CA PHE A 127 -6.94 -9.02 10.87
C PHE A 127 -7.58 -7.74 10.32
N TYR A 128 -7.66 -7.55 9.01
CA TYR A 128 -8.29 -6.36 8.42
C TYR A 128 -9.79 -6.29 8.70
N GLU A 129 -10.52 -7.40 8.57
CA GLU A 129 -11.97 -7.47 8.87
C GLU A 129 -12.28 -7.10 10.32
N ARG A 130 -11.52 -7.62 11.29
CA ARG A 130 -11.68 -7.24 12.71
C ARG A 130 -11.34 -5.77 12.99
N HIS A 131 -10.55 -5.13 12.12
CA HIS A 131 -10.31 -3.70 12.16
C HIS A 131 -11.30 -2.91 11.28
N GLY A 132 -12.41 -3.53 10.85
CA GLY A 132 -13.52 -2.86 10.18
C GLY A 132 -13.30 -2.58 8.70
N PHE A 133 -12.28 -3.16 8.09
CA PHE A 133 -12.13 -3.11 6.63
C PHE A 133 -13.15 -4.07 5.99
N LEU A 134 -13.79 -3.62 4.93
CA LEU A 134 -14.72 -4.38 4.14
C LEU A 134 -14.09 -4.71 2.78
N LYS A 135 -14.24 -5.95 2.33
CA LYS A 135 -13.86 -6.34 0.96
C LYS A 135 -14.81 -5.69 -0.05
N MET A 136 -14.28 -5.15 -1.13
CA MET A 136 -15.03 -4.66 -2.28
C MET A 136 -15.29 -5.84 -3.21
N GLU A 137 -16.46 -6.46 -3.08
CA GLU A 137 -16.75 -7.77 -3.69
C GLU A 137 -16.88 -7.70 -5.21
N ASN A 138 -17.35 -6.57 -5.74
CA ASN A 138 -17.54 -6.41 -7.17
C ASN A 138 -16.34 -5.73 -7.84
N ILE A 139 -15.20 -5.56 -7.18
CA ILE A 139 -13.98 -5.07 -7.84
C ILE A 139 -13.08 -6.27 -8.22
N GLY A 140 -12.80 -6.40 -9.51
CA GLY A 140 -11.72 -7.23 -10.02
C GLY A 140 -10.43 -6.42 -10.11
N TYR A 141 -9.33 -6.97 -9.59
CA TYR A 141 -8.02 -6.35 -9.71
C TYR A 141 -6.94 -7.39 -9.97
N GLU A 142 -6.36 -7.35 -11.17
CA GLU A 142 -5.28 -8.23 -11.60
C GLU A 142 -4.27 -7.43 -12.42
N ARG A 143 -2.97 -7.62 -12.18
CA ARG A 143 -1.91 -6.93 -12.93
C ARG A 143 -0.72 -7.85 -13.15
N ILE A 144 -0.04 -7.71 -14.28
CA ILE A 144 1.31 -8.29 -14.44
C ILE A 144 2.31 -7.47 -13.62
N HIS A 145 3.08 -8.11 -12.74
CA HIS A 145 4.08 -7.44 -11.93
C HIS A 145 5.29 -6.99 -12.77
N ASN A 146 5.75 -5.76 -12.58
CA ASN A 146 6.78 -5.15 -13.43
C ASN A 146 8.13 -5.87 -13.38
N VAL A 147 8.48 -6.49 -12.25
CA VAL A 147 9.76 -7.18 -12.06
C VAL A 147 9.64 -8.66 -12.41
N SER A 148 8.76 -9.40 -11.71
CA SER A 148 8.64 -10.85 -11.84
C SER A 148 7.90 -11.29 -13.12
N LYS A 149 7.14 -10.40 -13.76
CA LYS A 149 6.28 -10.69 -14.92
C LYS A 149 5.16 -11.71 -14.64
N GLU A 150 4.90 -12.01 -13.37
CA GLU A 150 3.82 -12.88 -12.94
C GLU A 150 2.51 -12.11 -12.83
N LEU A 151 1.38 -12.80 -13.07
CA LEU A 151 0.05 -12.26 -12.80
C LEU A 151 -0.15 -12.18 -11.29
N ASN A 152 -0.39 -10.97 -10.80
CA ASN A 152 -0.69 -10.67 -9.41
C ASN A 152 -2.18 -10.32 -9.29
N LYS A 153 -2.90 -11.10 -8.48
CA LYS A 153 -4.32 -10.92 -8.18
C LYS A 153 -4.48 -10.48 -6.73
N MET A 154 -5.20 -9.39 -6.51
CA MET A 154 -5.46 -8.85 -5.18
C MET A 154 -6.95 -8.58 -4.99
N ASP A 155 -7.42 -8.75 -3.76
CA ASP A 155 -8.72 -8.26 -3.32
C ASP A 155 -8.55 -6.85 -2.75
N ILE A 156 -9.51 -5.97 -3.02
CA ILE A 156 -9.50 -4.59 -2.50
C ILE A 156 -10.32 -4.52 -1.22
N TYR A 157 -9.74 -3.92 -0.19
CA TYR A 157 -10.40 -3.68 1.09
C TYR A 157 -10.47 -2.18 1.37
N CYS A 158 -11.62 -1.71 1.86
CA CYS A 158 -11.85 -0.30 2.23
C CYS A 158 -12.29 -0.19 3.69
N TRP A 159 -11.72 0.77 4.42
CA TRP A 159 -12.24 1.27 5.68
C TRP A 159 -12.59 2.75 5.54
N SER A 160 -13.65 3.20 6.19
CA SER A 160 -14.08 4.60 6.22
C SER A 160 -15.09 4.83 7.35
N ILE A 161 -15.35 6.10 7.70
CA ILE A 161 -16.36 6.47 8.71
C ILE A 161 -17.77 6.11 8.21
N GLU A 162 -18.07 6.45 6.95
CA GLU A 162 -19.30 6.06 6.24
C GLU A 162 -18.98 4.97 5.23
N LYS A 163 -19.92 4.09 4.87
CA LYS A 163 -19.65 2.98 3.94
C LYS A 163 -19.07 3.47 2.59
N CYS A 164 -17.90 2.96 2.18
CA CYS A 164 -17.36 3.21 0.84
C CYS A 164 -18.27 2.61 -0.24
N ALA A 165 -18.68 3.41 -1.22
CA ALA A 165 -19.32 2.89 -2.44
C ALA A 165 -18.25 2.27 -3.35
N GLU A 166 -18.50 1.09 -3.94
CA GLU A 166 -17.47 0.35 -4.67
C GLU A 166 -17.03 1.04 -5.96
N ASP A 167 -17.96 1.71 -6.64
CA ASP A 167 -17.71 2.58 -7.78
C ASP A 167 -16.77 3.74 -7.44
N TRP A 168 -16.92 4.36 -6.27
CA TRP A 168 -15.96 5.35 -5.77
C TRP A 168 -14.59 4.71 -5.46
N VAL A 169 -14.55 3.53 -4.83
CA VAL A 169 -13.29 2.83 -4.55
C VAL A 169 -12.57 2.42 -5.83
N LEU A 170 -13.30 2.00 -6.87
CA LEU A 170 -12.74 1.67 -8.18
C LEU A 170 -12.10 2.89 -8.84
N GLU A 171 -12.74 4.07 -8.74
CA GLU A 171 -12.18 5.33 -9.20
C GLU A 171 -10.86 5.64 -8.47
N LYS A 172 -10.83 5.56 -7.14
CA LYS A 172 -9.61 5.79 -6.36
C LYS A 172 -8.53 4.75 -6.64
N MET A 173 -8.89 3.49 -6.85
CA MET A 173 -7.96 2.43 -7.28
C MET A 173 -7.35 2.72 -8.66
N SER A 174 -8.12 3.33 -9.57
CA SER A 174 -7.60 3.77 -10.86
C SER A 174 -6.54 4.86 -10.69
N GLU A 175 -6.80 5.84 -9.82
CA GLU A 175 -5.83 6.88 -9.46
C GLU A 175 -4.57 6.29 -8.81
N ILE A 176 -4.74 5.38 -7.85
CA ILE A 176 -3.65 4.66 -7.18
C ILE A 176 -2.79 3.92 -8.20
N TYR A 177 -3.42 3.13 -9.08
CA TYR A 177 -2.70 2.37 -10.09
C TYR A 177 -1.85 3.28 -10.97
N THR A 178 -2.43 4.35 -11.53
CA THR A 178 -1.72 5.29 -12.40
C THR A 178 -0.59 6.03 -11.66
N ASN A 179 -0.82 6.45 -10.42
CA ASN A 179 0.12 7.32 -9.69
C ASN A 179 1.16 6.56 -8.86
N VAL A 180 0.98 5.27 -8.62
CA VAL A 180 1.85 4.47 -7.74
C VAL A 180 2.40 3.25 -8.47
N HIS A 181 1.56 2.41 -9.06
CA HIS A 181 2.01 1.13 -9.62
C HIS A 181 2.53 1.26 -11.06
N ALA A 182 1.85 2.06 -11.88
CA ALA A 182 2.18 2.34 -13.28
C ALA A 182 3.08 3.58 -13.45
N TYR A 183 3.39 4.29 -12.36
CA TYR A 183 4.13 5.55 -12.42
C TYR A 183 5.52 5.30 -13.03
N LYS A 184 5.78 5.94 -14.17
CA LYS A 184 7.06 5.85 -14.91
C LYS A 184 7.51 4.40 -15.19
N THR A 185 6.57 3.47 -15.36
CA THR A 185 6.94 2.06 -15.59
C THR A 185 7.83 1.89 -16.83
N GLN A 186 7.56 2.61 -17.92
CA GLN A 186 8.39 2.56 -19.13
C GLN A 186 9.83 3.04 -18.87
N GLU A 187 10.02 4.12 -18.12
CA GLU A 187 11.35 4.65 -17.80
C GLU A 187 12.13 3.71 -16.86
N LEU A 188 11.44 3.12 -15.89
CA LEU A 188 12.06 2.36 -14.80
C LEU A 188 12.27 0.88 -15.13
N TYR A 189 11.41 0.31 -15.96
CA TYR A 189 11.38 -1.13 -16.26
C TYR A 189 11.45 -1.45 -17.75
N GLY A 190 11.41 -0.43 -18.62
CA GLY A 190 11.43 -0.63 -20.08
C GLY A 190 10.18 -1.31 -20.64
N VAL A 191 9.07 -1.32 -19.89
CA VAL A 191 7.80 -1.90 -20.33
C VAL A 191 6.67 -0.88 -20.24
N GLU A 192 5.81 -0.88 -21.24
CA GLU A 192 4.64 0.00 -21.25
C GLU A 192 3.70 -0.41 -20.11
N PRO A 193 3.12 0.55 -19.37
CA PRO A 193 2.15 0.24 -18.32
C PRO A 193 0.91 -0.41 -18.94
N GLN A 194 0.31 -1.37 -18.23
CA GLN A 194 -1.01 -1.90 -18.59
C GLN A 194 -2.04 -0.76 -18.45
N SER A 195 -3.11 -0.79 -19.26
CA SER A 195 -4.15 0.23 -19.12
C SER A 195 -4.97 -0.01 -17.84
N VAL A 196 -5.56 1.04 -17.28
CA VAL A 196 -6.45 0.91 -16.10
C VAL A 196 -7.59 -0.07 -16.35
N ALA A 197 -8.18 -0.04 -17.55
CA ALA A 197 -9.29 -0.91 -17.91
C ALA A 197 -8.90 -2.38 -18.05
N ASP A 198 -7.62 -2.69 -18.29
CA ASP A 198 -7.13 -4.07 -18.34
C ASP A 198 -6.88 -4.65 -16.93
N VAL A 199 -6.58 -3.79 -15.95
CA VAL A 199 -6.21 -4.23 -14.61
C VAL A 199 -7.34 -4.13 -13.60
N LEU A 200 -8.26 -3.18 -13.76
CA LEU A 200 -9.35 -2.86 -12.83
C LEU A 200 -10.71 -2.90 -13.54
N TRP A 201 -11.66 -3.65 -12.99
CA TRP A 201 -13.02 -3.74 -13.54
C TRP A 201 -14.07 -4.00 -12.46
N LEU A 202 -15.33 -3.69 -12.78
CA LEU A 202 -16.47 -4.18 -12.01
C LEU A 202 -16.84 -5.60 -12.45
N ARG A 203 -16.92 -6.51 -11.50
CA ARG A 203 -17.56 -7.82 -11.68
C ARG A 203 -19.05 -7.55 -11.87
N LYS A 204 -19.58 -7.86 -13.05
CA LYS A 204 -21.03 -7.84 -13.22
C LYS A 204 -21.63 -8.88 -12.27
N SER A 205 -22.62 -8.48 -11.48
CA SER A 205 -23.46 -9.41 -10.73
C SER A 205 -23.97 -10.47 -11.70
N LEU A 206 -23.71 -11.75 -11.41
CA LEU A 206 -24.30 -12.89 -12.11
C LEU A 206 -25.76 -13.15 -11.68
N LEU A 207 -26.43 -12.18 -11.03
CA LEU A 207 -27.76 -12.37 -10.43
C LEU A 207 -28.94 -11.89 -11.30
N GLU A 208 -28.74 -11.64 -12.59
CA GLU A 208 -29.86 -11.43 -13.53
C GLU A 208 -29.78 -12.33 -14.76
N VAL A 209 -29.67 -13.64 -14.57
CA VAL A 209 -30.21 -14.63 -15.52
C VAL A 209 -30.64 -15.88 -14.74
N ASN A 210 -31.90 -15.88 -14.27
CA ASN A 210 -32.88 -16.97 -14.37
C ASN A 210 -34.12 -16.66 -13.53
#